data_AF-A0A9E2XY40-F1
#
_entry.id   AF-A0A9E2XY40-F1
#
_cell.length_a   1.000
_cell.length_b   1.000
_cell.length_c   1.000
_cell.angle_alpha   90.00
_cell.angle_beta   90.00
_cell.angle_gamma   90.00
#
_symmetry.space_group_name_H-M   'P 1'
#
loop_
_entity.id
_entity.type
_entity.pdbx_description
1 polymer ?
#
loop_
_entity_poly.entity_id
_entity_poly.type
_entity_poly.pdbx_seq_one_letter_code
_entity_poly.pdbx_strand_id
1 'polypeptide(L)'
;MWCLIGAESAIFTIFVVAYLFYIGKSVTGPQPKDVLHPPIFYSICLLSSSLTIHLAVRKLMGGNTAAFARWWLFTILLGGAFLYGTAREWVDLIDGKGLTISTNLFG
;
A
#
# COMPACT_ATOMS: atom_id res chain seq x y z
N MET A 1 2.02 18.94 -11.38
CA MET A 1 1.37 17.87 -10.57
C MET A 1 0.69 16.83 -11.44
N TRP A 2 -0.21 17.22 -12.37
CA TRP A 2 -0.92 16.26 -13.23
C TRP A 2 -0.03 15.32 -14.06
N CYS A 3 1.04 15.82 -14.68
CA CYS A 3 1.96 14.97 -15.45
C CYS A 3 2.69 13.93 -14.59
N LEU A 4 3.02 14.28 -13.33
CA LEU A 4 3.65 13.35 -12.38
C LEU A 4 2.68 12.21 -12.02
N ILE A 5 1.45 12.55 -11.67
CA ILE A 5 0.40 11.56 -11.37
C ILE A 5 0.15 10.65 -12.57
N GLY A 6 0.14 11.21 -13.79
CA GLY A 6 0.03 10.42 -15.02
C GLY A 6 1.20 9.46 -15.20
N ALA A 7 2.43 9.90 -14.94
CA ALA A 7 3.63 9.05 -15.02
C ALA A 7 3.61 7.92 -13.98
N GLU A 8 3.27 8.22 -12.73
CA GLU A 8 3.14 7.19 -11.67
C GLU A 8 2.05 6.18 -12.01
N SER A 9 0.90 6.64 -12.51
CA SER A 9 -0.20 5.78 -12.94
C SER A 9 0.22 4.84 -14.08
N ALA A 10 1.03 5.32 -15.03
CA ALA A 10 1.58 4.49 -16.10
C ALA A 10 2.54 3.41 -15.55
N ILE A 11 3.41 3.76 -14.60
CA ILE A 11 4.31 2.79 -13.94
C ILE A 11 3.50 1.70 -13.22
N PHE A 12 2.48 2.07 -12.43
CA PHE A 12 1.60 1.09 -11.78
C PHE A 12 0.88 0.19 -12.79
N THR A 13 0.43 0.75 -13.91
CA THR A 13 -0.21 -0.02 -14.98
C THR A 13 0.73 -1.09 -15.55
N ILE A 14 1.99 -0.75 -15.78
CA ILE A 14 3.01 -1.70 -16.25
C ILE A 14 3.17 -2.86 -15.26
N PHE A 15 3.24 -2.57 -13.95
CA PHE A 15 3.36 -3.63 -12.93
C PHE A 15 2.11 -4.52 -12.84
N VAL A 16 0.91 -3.94 -12.95
CA VAL A 16 -0.34 -4.74 -12.97
C VAL A 16 -0.38 -5.64 -14.20
N VAL A 17 -0.05 -5.13 -15.38
CA VAL A 17 0.00 -5.92 -16.61
C VAL A 17 1.03 -7.04 -16.51
N ALA A 18 2.23 -6.74 -15.99
CA ALA A 18 3.26 -7.76 -15.76
C ALA A 18 2.76 -8.86 -14.82
N TYR A 19 2.17 -8.50 -13.68
CA TYR A 19 1.59 -9.46 -12.74
C TYR A 19 0.52 -10.34 -13.40
N LEU A 20 -0.44 -9.74 -14.12
CA LEU A 20 -1.50 -10.48 -14.80
C LEU A 20 -0.98 -11.40 -15.91
N PHE A 21 0.11 -11.02 -16.59
CA PHE A 21 0.72 -11.85 -17.62
C PHE A 21 1.42 -13.09 -17.04
N TYR A 22 2.06 -12.94 -15.88
CA TYR A 22 2.86 -13.99 -15.25
C TYR A 22 2.12 -14.80 -14.17
N ILE A 23 0.93 -14.37 -13.75
CA ILE A 23 0.14 -15.11 -12.76
C ILE A 23 -0.15 -16.55 -13.25
N GLY A 24 0.08 -17.54 -12.38
CA GLY A 24 -0.13 -18.96 -12.69
C GLY A 24 0.94 -19.59 -13.61
N LYS A 25 1.96 -18.83 -14.03
CA LYS A 25 3.11 -19.36 -14.80
C LYS A 25 4.25 -19.86 -13.92
N SER A 26 4.15 -19.72 -12.59
CA SER A 26 5.16 -20.22 -11.66
C SER A 26 5.16 -21.75 -11.61
N VAL A 27 6.29 -22.36 -11.96
CA VAL A 27 6.48 -23.83 -12.01
C VAL A 27 6.68 -24.43 -10.62
N THR A 28 7.27 -23.65 -9.70
CA THR A 28 7.52 -24.03 -8.31
C THR A 28 6.65 -23.21 -7.36
N GLY A 29 6.25 -23.80 -6.24
CA GLY A 29 5.56 -23.08 -5.17
C GLY A 29 6.49 -22.09 -4.44
N PRO A 30 5.94 -21.21 -3.58
CA PRO A 30 4.51 -21.08 -3.25
C PRO A 30 3.72 -20.24 -4.25
N GLN A 31 2.41 -20.50 -4.37
CA GLN A 31 1.50 -19.74 -5.25
C GLN A 31 0.86 -18.57 -4.49
N PRO A 32 0.40 -17.50 -5.17
CA PRO A 32 -0.16 -16.31 -4.52
C PRO A 32 -1.24 -16.62 -3.47
N LYS A 33 -2.14 -17.56 -3.78
CA LYS A 33 -3.26 -17.96 -2.92
C LYS A 33 -2.84 -18.62 -1.60
N ASP A 34 -1.63 -19.18 -1.55
CA ASP A 34 -1.15 -19.95 -0.40
C ASP A 34 -0.43 -19.04 0.62
N VAL A 35 0.01 -17.85 0.18
CA VAL A 35 0.87 -16.98 0.98
C VAL A 35 0.29 -15.60 1.23
N LEU A 36 -0.55 -15.07 0.34
CA LEU A 36 -1.15 -13.74 0.47
C LEU A 36 -2.49 -13.83 1.21
N HIS A 37 -2.64 -12.99 2.23
CA HIS A 37 -3.91 -12.78 2.91
C HIS A 37 -4.35 -11.32 2.71
N PRO A 38 -5.64 -11.05 2.46
CA PRO A 38 -6.09 -9.70 2.22
C PRO A 38 -5.86 -8.82 3.47
N PRO A 39 -5.10 -7.72 3.39
CA PRO A 39 -4.75 -6.89 4.55
C PRO A 39 -5.88 -5.89 4.88
N ILE A 40 -7.10 -6.41 5.10
CA ILE A 40 -8.35 -5.63 5.21
C ILE A 40 -8.20 -4.47 6.21
N PHE A 41 -7.65 -4.74 7.40
CA PHE A 41 -7.46 -3.74 8.44
C PHE A 41 -6.56 -2.59 7.97
N TYR A 42 -5.38 -2.90 7.43
CA TYR A 42 -4.44 -1.89 6.97
C TYR A 42 -4.95 -1.13 5.74
N SER A 43 -5.71 -1.79 4.86
CA SER A 43 -6.41 -1.12 3.76
C SER A 43 -7.46 -0.12 4.27
N ILE A 44 -8.23 -0.48 5.30
CA ILE A 44 -9.17 0.45 5.95
C ILE A 44 -8.42 1.62 6.57
N CYS A 45 -7.26 1.40 7.21
CA CYS A 45 -6.42 2.49 7.73
C CYS A 45 -5.98 3.45 6.63
N LEU A 46 -5.53 2.92 5.48
CA LEU A 46 -5.11 3.73 4.34
C LEU A 46 -6.26 4.54 3.73
N LEU A 47 -7.42 3.92 3.52
CA LEU A 47 -8.62 4.61 3.03
C LEU A 47 -9.09 5.69 4.02
N SER A 48 -9.05 5.38 5.31
CA SER A 48 -9.37 6.33 6.38
C SER A 48 -8.41 7.53 6.39
N SER A 49 -7.12 7.29 6.11
CA SER A 49 -6.10 8.34 6.00
C SER A 49 -6.43 9.36 4.89
N SER A 50 -6.97 8.90 3.76
CA SER A 50 -7.44 9.78 2.67
C SER A 50 -8.59 10.71 3.12
N LEU A 51 -9.51 10.19 3.95
CA LEU A 51 -10.57 11.01 4.52
C LEU A 51 -10.04 12.03 5.53
N THR A 52 -9.10 11.62 6.40
CA THR A 52 -8.55 12.51 7.43
C THR A 52 -7.77 13.67 6.83
N ILE A 53 -7.02 13.47 5.74
CA ILE A 53 -6.29 14.56 5.08
C ILE A 53 -7.26 15.55 4.41
N HIS A 54 -8.36 15.06 3.81
CA HIS A 54 -9.37 15.93 3.24
C HIS A 54 -10.03 16.80 4.32
N LEU A 55 -10.33 16.23 5.49
CA LEU A 55 -10.82 16.99 6.65
C LEU A 55 -9.79 18.00 7.17
N ALA A 56 -8.51 17.62 7.22
CA ALA A 56 -7.43 18.52 7.63
C ALA A 56 -7.39 19.77 6.74
N VAL A 57 -7.41 19.59 5.41
CA VAL A 57 -7.39 20.69 4.43
C VAL A 57 -8.60 21.60 4.62
N ARG A 58 -9.81 21.04 4.84
CA ARG A 58 -11.01 21.86 5.12
C ARG A 58 -10.85 22.72 6.38
N LYS A 59 -10.20 22.20 7.43
CA LYS A 59 -9.93 22.97 8.66
C LYS A 59 -8.87 24.05 8.47
N LEU A 60 -7.88 23.79 7.61
CA LEU A 60 -6.87 24.78 7.22
C LEU A 60 -7.50 25.94 6.44
N MET A 61 -8.39 25.66 5.49
CA MET A 61 -9.13 26.69 4.75
C MET A 61 -9.99 27.57 5.66
N GLY A 62 -10.48 27.03 6.78
CA GLY A 62 -11.20 27.78 7.82
C GLY A 62 -10.30 28.54 8.80
N GLY A 63 -8.99 28.62 8.56
CA GLY A 63 -8.02 29.34 9.39
C GLY A 63 -7.63 28.64 10.70
N ASN A 64 -8.14 27.43 10.97
CA ASN A 64 -7.85 26.71 12.21
C ASN A 64 -6.64 25.77 12.05
N THR A 65 -5.45 26.34 12.21
CA THR A 65 -4.15 25.64 12.08
C THR A 65 -3.96 24.55 13.13
N ALA A 66 -4.44 24.75 14.37
CA ALA A 66 -4.36 23.74 15.42
C ALA A 66 -5.21 22.50 15.10
N ALA A 67 -6.42 22.70 14.57
CA ALA A 67 -7.26 21.61 14.11
C ALA A 67 -6.65 20.89 12.89
N PHE A 68 -6.08 21.64 11.93
CA PHE A 68 -5.34 21.06 10.81
C PHE A 68 -4.20 20.15 11.30
N ALA A 69 -3.35 20.63 12.21
CA ALA A 69 -2.21 19.87 12.73
C ALA A 69 -2.64 18.55 13.38
N ARG A 70 -3.75 18.55 14.14
CA ARG A 70 -4.30 17.32 14.73
C ARG A 70 -4.75 16.32 13.66
N TRP A 71 -5.56 16.74 12.69
CA TRP A 71 -6.05 15.85 11.62
C TRP A 71 -4.93 15.36 10.69
N TRP A 72 -3.94 16.20 10.48
CA TRP A 72 -2.74 15.85 9.74
C TRP A 72 -1.90 14.81 10.48
N LEU A 73 -1.73 14.94 11.80
CA LEU A 73 -1.07 13.92 12.62
C LEU A 73 -1.82 12.57 12.56
N PHE A 74 -3.15 12.58 12.64
CA PHE A 74 -3.96 11.36 12.46
C PHE A 74 -3.74 10.70 11.10
N THR A 75 -3.64 11.50 10.03
CA THR A 75 -3.33 11.01 8.68
C THR A 75 -1.98 10.30 8.65
N ILE A 76 -0.95 10.90 9.24
CA ILE A 76 0.41 10.34 9.32
C ILE A 76 0.40 9.03 10.12
N LEU A 77 -0.29 8.98 11.26
CA LEU A 77 -0.37 7.78 12.10
C LEU A 77 -1.06 6.62 11.37
N LEU A 78 -2.16 6.90 10.65
CA LEU A 78 -2.86 5.89 9.85
C LEU A 78 -2.00 5.38 8.68
N GLY A 79 -1.28 6.28 8.00
CA GLY A 79 -0.33 5.90 6.96
C GLY A 79 0.84 5.08 7.52
N GLY A 80 1.35 5.45 8.70
CA GLY A 80 2.39 4.70 9.40
C GLY A 80 1.93 3.29 9.81
N ALA A 81 0.68 3.15 10.27
CA ALA A 81 0.10 1.84 10.58
C ALA A 81 0.02 0.95 9.33
N PHE A 82 -0.39 1.52 8.18
CA PHE A 82 -0.37 0.81 6.90
C PHE A 82 1.04 0.34 6.51
N LEU A 83 2.03 1.24 6.55
CA LEU A 83 3.41 0.91 6.23
C LEU A 83 3.98 -0.18 7.15
N TYR A 84 3.69 -0.10 8.45
CA TYR A 84 4.09 -1.13 9.41
C TYR A 84 3.48 -2.50 9.09
N GLY A 85 2.18 -2.53 8.77
CA GLY A 85 1.49 -3.74 8.36
C GLY A 85 2.11 -4.40 7.13
N THR A 86 2.36 -3.60 6.08
CA THR A 86 3.01 -4.07 4.86
C THR A 86 4.43 -4.56 5.14
N ALA A 87 5.23 -3.84 5.92
CA ALA A 87 6.59 -4.27 6.26
C ALA A 87 6.61 -5.61 7.00
N ARG A 88 5.68 -5.81 7.94
CA ARG A 88 5.55 -7.08 8.69
C ARG A 88 5.15 -8.24 7.78
N GLU A 89 4.22 -8.01 6.85
CA GLU A 89 3.83 -9.01 5.85
C GLU A 89 5.01 -9.40 4.95
N TRP A 90 5.78 -8.42 4.47
CA TRP A 90 6.97 -8.68 3.65
C TRP A 90 8.04 -9.47 4.40
N VAL A 91 8.28 -9.16 5.68
CA VAL A 91 9.20 -9.93 6.53
C VAL A 91 8.71 -11.38 6.69
N ASP A 92 7.41 -11.60 6.93
CA ASP A 92 6.85 -12.95 7.03
C ASP A 92 6.95 -13.73 5.71
N LEU A 93 6.73 -13.07 4.57
CA LEU A 93 6.86 -13.68 3.25
C LEU A 93 8.32 -14.09 2.95
N ILE A 94 9.28 -13.21 3.25
CA ILE A 94 10.70 -13.45 2.98
C ILE A 94 11.30 -14.45 3.97
N ASP A 95 11.21 -14.17 5.27
CA ASP A 95 11.89 -14.95 6.30
C ASP A 95 11.07 -16.19 6.71
N GLY A 96 9.75 -16.06 6.78
CA GLY A 96 8.85 -17.13 7.22
C GLY A 96 8.49 -18.11 6.11
N LYS A 97 8.24 -17.60 4.90
CA LYS A 97 7.78 -18.43 3.76
C LYS A 97 8.84 -18.62 2.67
N GLY A 98 10.03 -18.02 2.81
CA GLY A 98 11.12 -18.14 1.85
C GLY A 98 10.80 -17.56 0.47
N LEU A 99 9.78 -16.69 0.37
CA LEU A 99 9.38 -16.04 -0.87
C LEU A 99 10.23 -14.79 -1.07
N THR A 100 11.23 -14.92 -1.93
CA THR A 100 12.11 -13.85 -2.38
C THR A 100 11.94 -13.64 -3.88
N ILE A 101 12.46 -12.52 -4.40
CA ILE A 101 12.47 -12.18 -5.83
C ILE A 101 13.16 -13.27 -6.69
N SER A 102 13.99 -14.11 -6.08
CA SER A 102 14.69 -15.21 -6.78
C SER A 102 14.04 -16.59 -6.58
N THR A 103 12.99 -16.70 -5.75
CA THR A 103 12.39 -17.99 -5.39
C THR A 103 11.61 -18.59 -6.55
N ASN A 104 10.80 -17.78 -7.23
CA ASN A 104 10.05 -18.18 -8.41
C ASN A 104 9.58 -16.94 -9.19
N LEU A 105 8.80 -17.12 -10.25
CA LEU A 105 8.33 -16.02 -11.11
C LEU A 105 7.30 -15.10 -10.42
N PHE A 106 6.75 -15.52 -9.28
CA PHE A 106 5.76 -14.77 -8.51
C PHE A 106 6.39 -13.93 -7.39
N GLY A 107 7.41 -14.45 -6.70
CA GLY A 107 8.15 -13.72 -5.65
C GLY A 107 9.00 -12.59 -6.21
#